data_AF-A0A9W8WE29-F1
#
_entry.id   AF-A0A9W8WE29-F1
#
_cell.length_a   1.000
_cell.length_b   1.000
_cell.length_c   1.000
_cell.angle_alpha   90.00
_cell.angle_beta   90.00
_cell.angle_gamma   90.00
#
_symmetry.space_group_name_H-M   'P 1'
#
loop_
_entity.id
_entity.type
_entity.pdbx_description
1 polymer ?
#
loop_
_entity_poly.entity_id
_entity_poly.type
_entity_poly.pdbx_seq_one_letter_code
_entity_poly.pdbx_strand_id
1 'polypeptide(L)'
;MGPAYFSHFPNHHYFVRVYRPLAVSPDCLDLSLVVLNGIKTGFALLNRKNTFVSAPDWKTIPWQRHPKCSLDQLLDLILFMPTIFEQTDQVVPLEATLGRRYRAQQLLQDCLSLEGHFHAWFQFAIRPTEGYPVPYWEEELTSPGGLIPFSNSYSFRDGNTGLAFLYYWMAQILLHQCIESLHRVICQPVIDAYPNMWPDLPPDLQIDISRYQHGRVFAADICRGLDSVLDNTVQPDMLITPMTVAADLYREINATSQDGLMEIMWLDNFRSRLVEKGQHVAGVLQRQRWAEVASF
;
A
#
# COMPACT_ATOMS: atom_id res chain seq x y z
N MET A 1 26.04 -3.64 4.15
CA MET A 1 25.98 -5.11 4.23
C MET A 1 25.15 -5.62 3.06
N GLY A 2 25.52 -6.73 2.43
CA GLY A 2 24.82 -7.27 1.25
C GLY A 2 23.63 -8.19 1.61
N PRO A 3 22.77 -8.53 0.63
CA PRO A 3 21.55 -9.32 0.86
C PRO A 3 21.80 -10.72 1.45
N ALA A 4 22.95 -11.34 1.18
CA ALA A 4 23.34 -12.64 1.77
C ALA A 4 23.46 -12.63 3.30
N TYR A 5 23.68 -11.46 3.92
CA TYR A 5 23.74 -11.31 5.37
C TYR A 5 22.38 -11.60 6.05
N PHE A 6 21.28 -11.44 5.29
CA PHE A 6 19.90 -11.59 5.76
C PHE A 6 19.29 -12.96 5.45
N SER A 7 20.11 -13.94 5.08
CA SER A 7 19.65 -15.30 4.76
C SER A 7 19.47 -16.20 5.99
N HIS A 8 19.89 -15.76 7.18
CA HIS A 8 19.91 -16.56 8.42
C HIS A 8 19.34 -15.80 9.61
N PHE A 9 18.81 -16.53 10.60
CA PHE A 9 18.46 -15.97 11.89
C PHE A 9 19.71 -15.42 12.63
N PRO A 10 19.60 -14.30 13.38
CA PRO A 10 18.43 -13.44 13.57
C PRO A 10 18.23 -12.38 12.47
N ASN A 11 19.20 -12.22 11.57
CA ASN A 11 19.21 -11.16 10.56
C ASN A 11 18.03 -11.26 9.59
N HIS A 12 17.65 -12.47 9.17
CA HIS A 12 16.47 -12.70 8.33
C HIS A 12 15.19 -12.17 9.01
N HIS A 13 15.04 -12.43 10.31
CA HIS A 13 13.88 -11.96 11.06
C HIS A 13 13.85 -10.43 11.15
N TYR A 14 15.01 -9.80 11.40
CA TYR A 14 15.14 -8.34 11.34
C TYR A 14 14.83 -7.78 9.95
N PHE A 15 15.28 -8.43 8.88
CA PHE A 15 14.99 -8.02 7.51
C PHE A 15 13.49 -8.02 7.22
N VAL A 16 12.81 -9.13 7.53
CA VAL A 16 11.38 -9.32 7.23
C VAL A 16 10.49 -8.41 8.09
N ARG A 17 10.81 -8.26 9.38
CA ARG A 17 9.93 -7.55 10.34
C ARG A 17 10.24 -6.07 10.47
N VAL A 18 11.46 -5.65 10.17
CA VAL A 18 11.89 -4.26 10.39
C VAL A 18 12.35 -3.66 9.09
N TYR A 19 13.39 -4.20 8.48
CA TYR A 19 14.07 -3.53 7.37
C TYR A 19 13.21 -3.38 6.09
N ARG A 20 12.45 -4.41 5.74
CA ARG A 20 11.62 -4.45 4.52
C ARG A 20 10.31 -3.67 4.67
N PRO A 21 9.55 -3.79 5.77
CA PRO A 21 8.46 -2.87 6.07
C PRO A 21 8.95 -1.42 6.13
N LEU A 22 10.14 -1.17 6.71
CA LEU A 22 10.69 0.18 6.78
C LEU A 22 11.07 0.77 5.42
N ALA A 23 11.59 -0.06 4.50
CA ALA A 23 11.83 0.35 3.13
C ALA A 23 10.53 0.73 2.39
N VAL A 24 9.37 0.23 2.85
CA VAL A 24 8.03 0.58 2.36
C VAL A 24 7.40 1.70 3.20
N SER A 25 7.81 1.91 4.47
CA SER A 25 7.28 2.90 5.42
C SER A 25 8.29 3.41 6.47
N PRO A 26 8.66 4.70 6.58
CA PRO A 26 9.75 5.14 7.42
C PRO A 26 9.28 5.56 8.83
N ASP A 27 10.17 5.29 9.77
CA ASP A 27 10.47 6.03 11.00
C ASP A 27 9.37 6.21 12.04
N CYS A 28 9.23 5.17 12.86
CA CYS A 28 8.88 5.26 14.27
C CYS A 28 10.17 5.36 15.11
N LEU A 29 10.94 6.45 14.99
CA LEU A 29 12.04 6.75 15.93
C LEU A 29 11.97 8.14 16.59
N ASP A 30 10.95 8.95 16.27
CA ASP A 30 10.61 10.14 17.07
C ASP A 30 9.16 10.07 17.54
N LEU A 31 8.89 9.19 18.51
CA LEU A 31 7.61 9.16 19.23
C LEU A 31 7.43 10.38 20.16
N SER A 32 8.32 11.38 20.11
CA SER A 32 8.26 12.58 20.95
C SER A 32 8.18 13.92 20.19
N LEU A 33 8.12 13.94 18.85
CA LEU A 33 8.06 15.23 18.11
C LEU A 33 7.18 15.28 16.85
N VAL A 34 6.28 14.32 16.61
CA VAL A 34 5.27 14.43 15.53
C VAL A 34 3.86 14.57 16.10
N VAL A 35 3.72 15.55 16.99
CA VAL A 35 2.49 16.30 17.16
C VAL A 35 2.76 17.64 16.46
N LEU A 36 1.94 17.99 15.47
CA LEU A 36 2.00 19.18 14.58
C LEU A 36 2.61 18.92 13.19
N ASN A 37 1.73 19.05 12.18
CA ASN A 37 2.01 19.22 10.75
C ASN A 37 2.33 17.96 9.92
N GLY A 38 1.30 17.13 9.68
CA GLY A 38 1.10 16.39 8.41
C GLY A 38 2.31 15.72 7.76
N ILE A 39 2.92 14.73 8.42
CA ILE A 39 4.10 14.02 7.91
C ILE A 39 3.72 12.69 7.25
N LYS A 40 4.20 12.53 6.01
CA LYS A 40 4.10 11.35 5.12
C LYS A 40 4.84 10.14 5.69
N THR A 41 4.10 9.14 6.18
CA THR A 41 4.64 7.89 6.74
C THR A 41 4.49 6.72 5.75
N GLY A 42 5.35 6.74 4.72
CA GLY A 42 5.48 5.74 3.63
C GLY A 42 6.62 6.09 2.64
N PHE A 43 7.92 5.90 2.90
CA PHE A 43 8.97 6.72 2.27
C PHE A 43 9.09 6.41 0.78
N ALA A 44 9.16 5.14 0.41
CA ALA A 44 9.34 4.77 -0.99
C ALA A 44 8.03 4.96 -1.78
N LEU A 45 6.92 4.49 -1.22
CA LEU A 45 5.64 4.47 -1.93
C LEU A 45 4.96 5.84 -1.93
N LEU A 46 4.94 6.56 -0.79
CA LEU A 46 4.35 7.89 -0.68
C LEU A 46 5.31 9.02 -1.09
N ASN A 47 6.64 8.84 -0.99
CA ASN A 47 7.57 9.79 -1.63
C ASN A 47 7.91 9.42 -3.07
N ARG A 48 7.35 8.33 -3.59
CA ARG A 48 7.47 7.93 -5.01
C ARG A 48 8.94 7.84 -5.43
N LYS A 49 9.75 7.16 -4.62
CA LYS A 49 11.20 6.96 -4.83
C LYS A 49 11.60 5.51 -4.75
N ASN A 50 12.37 5.06 -5.73
CA ASN A 50 12.91 3.71 -5.71
C ASN A 50 13.85 3.46 -4.51
N THR A 51 13.88 2.24 -4.00
CA THR A 51 14.77 1.81 -2.91
C THR A 51 15.62 0.63 -3.37
N PHE A 52 16.81 0.47 -2.79
CA PHE A 52 17.71 -0.64 -3.13
C PHE A 52 17.08 -2.04 -2.87
N VAL A 53 16.07 -2.13 -2.01
CA VAL A 53 15.32 -3.36 -1.70
C VAL A 53 14.48 -3.84 -2.90
N SER A 54 14.22 -2.97 -3.88
CA SER A 54 13.57 -3.35 -5.14
C SER A 54 14.48 -4.18 -6.06
N ALA A 55 15.79 -4.19 -5.83
CA ALA A 55 16.72 -4.92 -6.70
C ALA A 55 16.51 -6.45 -6.59
N PRO A 56 16.69 -7.20 -7.69
CA PRO A 56 16.39 -8.65 -7.73
C PRO A 56 17.07 -9.48 -6.65
N ASP A 57 18.30 -9.11 -6.31
CA ASP A 57 19.10 -9.77 -5.27
C ASP A 57 18.42 -9.71 -3.89
N TRP A 58 17.80 -8.57 -3.55
CA TRP A 58 17.09 -8.39 -2.28
C TRP A 58 15.73 -9.10 -2.24
N LYS A 59 15.15 -9.38 -3.42
CA LYS A 59 13.92 -10.18 -3.55
C LYS A 59 14.21 -11.69 -3.56
N THR A 60 15.44 -12.13 -3.70
CA THR A 60 15.76 -13.56 -3.89
C THR A 60 16.69 -14.11 -2.83
N ILE A 61 17.84 -13.48 -2.60
CA ILE A 61 18.92 -14.01 -1.76
C ILE A 61 18.52 -14.16 -0.28
N PRO A 62 17.83 -13.19 0.37
CA PRO A 62 17.38 -13.36 1.75
C PRO A 62 16.38 -14.51 1.94
N TRP A 63 15.71 -14.93 0.86
CA TRP A 63 14.61 -15.91 0.88
C TRP A 63 15.03 -17.32 0.48
N GLN A 64 16.31 -17.55 0.17
CA GLN A 64 16.79 -18.87 -0.28
C GLN A 64 16.54 -20.00 0.74
N ARG A 65 16.45 -19.66 2.03
CA ARG A 65 16.26 -20.61 3.14
C ARG A 65 14.90 -20.50 3.83
N HIS A 66 14.12 -19.49 3.47
CA HIS A 66 12.85 -19.16 4.13
C HIS A 66 11.80 -18.88 3.05
N PRO A 67 10.73 -19.69 2.96
CA PRO A 67 9.69 -19.46 1.97
C PRO A 67 8.95 -18.15 2.27
N LYS A 68 8.69 -17.36 1.23
CA LYS A 68 7.90 -16.13 1.33
C LYS A 68 6.45 -16.45 1.71
N CYS A 69 5.89 -15.69 2.65
CA CYS A 69 4.46 -15.72 2.88
C CYS A 69 3.70 -14.88 1.83
N SER A 70 2.36 -14.94 1.85
CA SER A 70 1.52 -14.19 0.89
C SER A 70 1.76 -12.68 0.95
N LEU A 71 1.87 -12.11 2.16
CA LEU A 71 2.23 -10.70 2.37
C LEU A 71 3.59 -10.39 1.77
N ASP A 72 4.56 -11.29 1.89
CA ASP A 72 5.90 -11.05 1.34
C ASP A 72 5.89 -11.00 -0.18
N GLN A 73 5.14 -11.89 -0.83
CA GLN A 73 4.99 -11.88 -2.28
C GLN A 73 4.32 -10.59 -2.76
N LEU A 74 3.30 -10.11 -2.03
CA LEU A 74 2.65 -8.84 -2.32
C LEU A 74 3.61 -7.65 -2.20
N LEU A 75 4.40 -7.59 -1.13
CA LEU A 75 5.37 -6.51 -0.93
C LEU A 75 6.41 -6.46 -2.06
N ASP A 76 6.77 -7.59 -2.68
CA ASP A 76 7.65 -7.59 -3.85
C ASP A 76 7.03 -6.92 -5.07
N LEU A 77 5.71 -7.06 -5.24
CA LEU A 77 4.95 -6.37 -6.29
C LEU A 77 4.87 -4.87 -6.01
N ILE A 78 4.56 -4.50 -4.77
CA ILE A 78 4.47 -3.09 -4.33
C ILE A 78 5.82 -2.38 -4.52
N LEU A 79 6.95 -3.07 -4.34
CA LEU A 79 8.28 -2.50 -4.56
C LEU A 79 8.58 -2.07 -6.01
N PHE A 80 7.76 -2.46 -7.00
CA PHE A 80 7.88 -1.93 -8.37
C PHE A 80 7.20 -0.57 -8.55
N MET A 81 6.19 -0.26 -7.73
CA MET A 81 5.38 0.96 -7.86
C MET A 81 6.18 2.26 -7.71
N PRO A 82 7.11 2.40 -6.73
CA PRO A 82 7.85 3.64 -6.56
C PRO A 82 8.61 4.08 -7.81
N THR A 83 9.17 3.15 -8.57
CA THR A 83 9.90 3.47 -9.82
C THR A 83 8.95 4.01 -10.90
N ILE A 84 7.79 3.38 -11.08
CA ILE A 84 6.77 3.85 -12.02
C ILE A 84 6.29 5.25 -11.60
N PHE A 85 6.05 5.43 -10.30
CA PHE A 85 5.57 6.68 -9.73
C PHE A 85 6.57 7.83 -9.90
N GLU A 86 7.85 7.57 -9.65
CA GLU A 86 8.93 8.53 -9.86
C GLU A 86 8.99 8.99 -11.33
N GLN A 87 8.87 8.05 -12.27
CA GLN A 87 8.90 8.36 -13.70
C GLN A 87 7.63 9.11 -14.14
N THR A 88 6.46 8.75 -13.61
CA THR A 88 5.21 9.50 -13.84
C THR A 88 5.34 10.94 -13.38
N ASP A 89 5.92 11.19 -12.21
CA ASP A 89 6.09 12.55 -11.67
C ASP A 89 7.05 13.40 -12.51
N GLN A 90 7.98 12.77 -13.22
CA GLN A 90 8.85 13.45 -14.18
C GLN A 90 8.15 13.75 -15.51
N VAL A 91 7.18 12.92 -15.93
CA VAL A 91 6.50 13.01 -17.22
C VAL A 91 5.29 13.95 -17.18
N VAL A 92 4.50 13.90 -16.10
CA VAL A 92 3.27 14.68 -15.93
C VAL A 92 3.47 16.20 -16.13
N PRO A 93 4.48 16.87 -15.55
CA PRO A 93 4.63 18.32 -15.64
C PRO A 93 5.23 18.81 -16.97
N LEU A 94 5.74 17.90 -17.82
CA LEU A 94 6.34 18.27 -19.10
C LEU A 94 5.29 18.81 -20.08
N GLU A 95 5.74 19.60 -21.05
CA GLU A 95 4.88 20.08 -22.13
C GLU A 95 4.34 18.91 -22.97
N ALA A 96 3.10 19.06 -23.46
CA ALA A 96 2.40 18.07 -24.25
C ALA A 96 3.04 17.91 -25.64
N THR A 97 4.14 17.15 -25.70
CA THR A 97 4.92 16.76 -26.89
C THR A 97 4.70 15.28 -27.21
N LEU A 98 5.00 14.86 -28.46
CA LEU A 98 4.88 13.45 -28.85
C LEU A 98 5.79 12.56 -27.99
N GLY A 99 7.00 13.04 -27.68
CA GLY A 99 7.94 12.34 -26.82
C GLY A 99 7.40 12.11 -25.41
N ARG A 100 6.73 13.11 -24.82
CA ARG A 100 6.06 12.97 -23.52
C ARG A 100 4.93 11.94 -23.59
N ARG A 101 4.09 12.00 -24.62
CA ARG A 101 2.99 11.03 -24.80
C ARG A 101 3.52 9.61 -24.92
N TYR A 102 4.57 9.38 -25.71
CA TYR A 102 5.17 8.05 -25.86
C TYR A 102 5.69 7.49 -24.53
N ARG A 103 6.37 8.32 -23.73
CA ARG A 103 6.79 7.91 -22.37
C ARG A 103 5.61 7.60 -21.46
N ALA A 104 4.54 8.40 -21.51
CA ALA A 104 3.34 8.15 -20.74
C ALA A 104 2.64 6.84 -21.16
N GLN A 105 2.62 6.52 -22.46
CA GLN A 105 2.10 5.24 -22.97
C GLN A 105 2.91 4.05 -22.46
N GLN A 106 4.25 4.15 -22.43
CA GLN A 106 5.12 3.11 -21.86
C GLN A 106 4.82 2.89 -20.37
N LEU A 107 4.72 3.98 -19.60
CA LEU A 107 4.36 3.91 -18.18
C LEU A 107 2.97 3.31 -17.94
N LEU A 108 2.01 3.63 -18.80
CA LEU A 108 0.67 3.05 -18.72
C LEU A 108 0.72 1.53 -18.97
N GLN A 109 1.51 1.09 -19.95
CA GLN A 109 1.72 -0.34 -20.21
C GLN A 109 2.33 -1.06 -19.00
N ASP A 110 3.33 -0.44 -18.35
CA ASP A 110 3.94 -0.97 -17.13
C ASP A 110 2.93 -1.07 -15.97
N CYS A 111 2.08 -0.05 -15.79
CA CYS A 111 1.00 -0.05 -14.81
C CYS A 111 0.01 -1.21 -15.05
N LEU A 112 -0.44 -1.41 -16.30
CA LEU A 112 -1.39 -2.46 -16.65
C LEU A 112 -0.79 -3.86 -16.50
N SER A 113 0.50 -4.01 -16.83
CA SER A 113 1.23 -5.25 -16.54
C SER A 113 1.27 -5.53 -15.04
N LEU A 114 1.61 -4.52 -14.23
CA LEU A 114 1.65 -4.65 -12.77
C LEU A 114 0.27 -4.94 -12.16
N GLU A 115 -0.79 -4.33 -12.68
CA GLU A 115 -2.19 -4.63 -12.32
C GLU A 115 -2.49 -6.12 -12.53
N GLY A 116 -2.09 -6.70 -13.67
CA GLY A 116 -2.23 -8.13 -13.94
C GLY A 116 -1.55 -9.02 -12.89
N HIS A 117 -0.37 -8.63 -12.41
CA HIS A 117 0.33 -9.35 -11.33
C HIS A 117 -0.39 -9.22 -9.98
N PHE A 118 -0.91 -8.04 -9.65
CA PHE A 118 -1.74 -7.85 -8.45
C PHE A 118 -3.02 -8.69 -8.52
N HIS A 119 -3.67 -8.75 -9.68
CA HIS A 119 -4.85 -9.58 -9.87
C HIS A 119 -4.52 -11.07 -9.70
N ALA A 120 -3.42 -11.54 -10.30
CA ALA A 120 -2.97 -12.92 -10.14
C ALA A 120 -2.67 -13.27 -8.68
N TRP A 121 -2.02 -12.35 -7.95
CA TRP A 121 -1.79 -12.50 -6.50
C TRP A 121 -3.11 -12.58 -5.73
N PHE A 122 -4.07 -11.69 -6.02
CA PHE A 122 -5.37 -11.68 -5.34
C PHE A 122 -6.13 -12.99 -5.56
N GLN A 123 -6.17 -13.47 -6.81
CA GLN A 123 -6.79 -14.76 -7.17
C GLN A 123 -6.13 -15.95 -6.46
N PHE A 124 -4.86 -15.86 -6.11
CA PHE A 124 -4.19 -16.85 -5.29
C PHE A 124 -4.53 -16.69 -3.80
N ALA A 125 -4.52 -15.47 -3.29
CA ALA A 125 -4.76 -15.15 -1.88
C ALA A 125 -6.17 -15.48 -1.39
N ILE A 126 -7.18 -15.42 -2.28
CA ILE A 126 -8.57 -15.76 -1.94
C ILE A 126 -8.89 -17.26 -2.05
N ARG A 127 -7.94 -18.11 -2.47
CA ARG A 127 -8.21 -19.54 -2.63
C ARG A 127 -8.51 -20.18 -1.27
N PRO A 128 -9.52 -21.06 -1.18
CA PRO A 128 -9.77 -21.82 0.03
C PRO A 128 -8.53 -22.62 0.45
N THR A 129 -8.26 -22.64 1.75
CA THR A 129 -7.19 -23.46 2.33
C THR A 129 -7.80 -24.49 3.27
N GLU A 130 -7.10 -25.60 3.51
CA GLU A 130 -7.59 -26.61 4.45
C GLU A 130 -7.84 -25.99 5.83
N GLY A 131 -9.08 -26.09 6.31
CA GLY A 131 -9.52 -25.51 7.58
C GLY A 131 -10.15 -24.12 7.50
N TYR A 132 -9.98 -23.37 6.39
CA TYR A 132 -10.57 -22.04 6.23
C TYR A 132 -11.12 -21.82 4.81
N PRO A 133 -12.46 -21.74 4.64
CA PRO A 133 -13.08 -21.59 3.33
C PRO A 133 -12.87 -20.19 2.72
N VAL A 134 -12.64 -19.17 3.55
CA VAL A 134 -12.43 -17.77 3.13
C VAL A 134 -11.29 -17.12 3.92
N PRO A 135 -10.51 -16.19 3.33
CA PRO A 135 -9.41 -15.51 4.01
C PRO A 135 -9.86 -14.45 5.02
N TYR A 136 -11.06 -13.90 4.83
CA TYR A 136 -11.72 -12.93 5.69
C TYR A 136 -13.24 -13.05 5.57
N TRP A 137 -13.97 -12.55 6.56
CA TRP A 137 -15.43 -12.54 6.59
C TRP A 137 -15.95 -11.20 7.11
N GLU A 138 -17.22 -10.91 6.79
CA GLU A 138 -17.92 -9.71 7.25
C GLU A 138 -18.57 -9.96 8.61
N GLU A 139 -18.40 -9.01 9.51
CA GLU A 139 -19.07 -8.97 10.81
C GLU A 139 -20.01 -7.76 10.85
N GLU A 140 -21.26 -8.00 11.23
CA GLU A 140 -22.25 -6.94 11.35
C GLU A 140 -21.84 -5.95 12.45
N LEU A 141 -21.73 -4.68 12.08
CA LEU A 141 -21.47 -3.62 13.04
C LEU A 141 -22.80 -3.17 13.62
N THR A 142 -23.02 -3.47 14.90
CA THR A 142 -24.07 -2.78 15.66
C THR A 142 -23.56 -1.38 15.98
N SER A 143 -24.11 -0.37 15.30
CA SER A 143 -23.77 1.04 15.52
C SER A 143 -24.82 1.68 16.43
N PRO A 144 -24.66 1.62 17.77
CA PRO A 144 -25.51 2.41 18.65
C PRO A 144 -25.17 3.89 18.42
N GLY A 145 -25.94 4.55 17.56
CA GLY A 145 -25.86 5.99 17.31
C GLY A 145 -25.32 6.45 15.95
N GLY A 146 -25.10 5.55 14.97
CA GLY A 146 -24.75 5.96 13.60
C GLY A 146 -23.34 6.55 13.43
N LEU A 147 -22.45 6.31 14.40
CA LEU A 147 -21.08 6.88 14.42
C LEU A 147 -20.07 6.11 13.57
N ILE A 148 -20.43 4.93 13.05
CA ILE A 148 -19.58 4.13 12.17
C ILE A 148 -20.03 4.34 10.72
N PRO A 149 -19.17 4.85 9.82
CA PRO A 149 -19.53 5.14 8.44
C PRO A 149 -19.56 3.91 7.52
N PHE A 150 -19.36 2.70 8.08
CA PHE A 150 -19.29 1.45 7.33
C PHE A 150 -20.38 0.48 7.81
N SER A 151 -20.95 -0.29 6.88
CA SER A 151 -22.05 -1.22 7.18
C SER A 151 -21.65 -2.42 8.04
N ASN A 152 -20.37 -2.79 8.01
CA ASN A 152 -19.82 -4.02 8.59
C ASN A 152 -18.29 -3.90 8.70
N SER A 153 -17.68 -4.71 9.56
CA SER A 153 -16.23 -4.84 9.70
C SER A 153 -15.74 -6.11 9.03
N TYR A 154 -14.45 -6.17 8.74
CA TYR A 154 -13.79 -7.37 8.29
C TYR A 154 -13.01 -8.01 9.43
N SER A 155 -13.19 -9.33 9.57
CA SER A 155 -12.34 -10.17 10.39
C SER A 155 -11.51 -11.08 9.50
N PHE A 156 -10.23 -11.21 9.84
CA PHE A 156 -9.27 -12.01 9.08
C PHE A 156 -8.91 -13.29 9.82
N ARG A 157 -8.50 -14.30 9.06
CA ARG A 157 -7.97 -15.55 9.62
C ARG A 157 -6.81 -15.31 10.59
N ASP A 158 -5.91 -14.41 10.24
CA ASP A 158 -4.72 -14.06 11.01
C ASP A 158 -4.22 -12.65 10.64
N GLY A 159 -3.40 -12.05 11.51
CA GLY A 159 -2.90 -10.69 11.32
C GLY A 159 -2.06 -10.51 10.04
N ASN A 160 -1.30 -11.51 9.61
CA ASN A 160 -0.52 -11.44 8.38
C ASN A 160 -1.43 -11.45 7.13
N THR A 161 -2.49 -12.25 7.15
CA THR A 161 -3.51 -12.26 6.09
C THR A 161 -4.18 -10.89 6.00
N GLY A 162 -4.62 -10.32 7.12
CA GLY A 162 -5.22 -9.00 7.12
C GLY A 162 -4.26 -7.89 6.66
N LEU A 163 -3.01 -7.89 7.12
CA LEU A 163 -1.99 -6.97 6.59
C LEU A 163 -1.83 -7.10 5.07
N ALA A 164 -1.85 -8.32 4.53
CA ALA A 164 -1.75 -8.53 3.08
C ALA A 164 -2.91 -7.87 2.33
N PHE A 165 -4.15 -8.06 2.77
CA PHE A 165 -5.31 -7.43 2.14
C PHE A 165 -5.30 -5.90 2.27
N LEU A 166 -4.94 -5.36 3.44
CA LEU A 166 -4.82 -3.91 3.63
C LEU A 166 -3.78 -3.29 2.69
N TYR A 167 -2.61 -3.92 2.54
CA TYR A 167 -1.57 -3.45 1.62
C TYR A 167 -1.99 -3.62 0.15
N TYR A 168 -2.76 -4.66 -0.17
CA TYR A 168 -3.28 -4.86 -1.51
C TYR A 168 -4.25 -3.74 -1.90
N TRP A 169 -5.26 -3.46 -1.06
CA TRP A 169 -6.22 -2.38 -1.30
C TRP A 169 -5.53 -1.01 -1.37
N MET A 170 -4.54 -0.77 -0.51
CA MET A 170 -3.69 0.43 -0.57
C MET A 170 -2.96 0.54 -1.91
N ALA A 171 -2.34 -0.55 -2.38
CA ALA A 171 -1.65 -0.56 -3.66
C ALA A 171 -2.59 -0.30 -4.84
N GLN A 172 -3.81 -0.84 -4.79
CA GLN A 172 -4.83 -0.58 -5.82
C GLN A 172 -5.19 0.92 -5.90
N ILE A 173 -5.45 1.58 -4.76
CA ILE A 173 -5.74 3.03 -4.74
C ILE A 173 -4.65 3.82 -5.46
N LEU A 174 -3.39 3.60 -5.09
CA LEU A 174 -2.26 4.36 -5.62
C LEU A 174 -1.99 4.04 -7.10
N LEU A 175 -2.12 2.77 -7.50
CA LEU A 175 -1.94 2.36 -8.90
C LEU A 175 -3.03 2.95 -9.79
N HIS A 176 -4.28 2.92 -9.34
CA HIS A 176 -5.42 3.47 -10.08
C HIS A 176 -5.28 4.98 -10.28
N GLN A 177 -4.90 5.72 -9.24
CA GLN A 177 -4.61 7.16 -9.35
C GLN A 177 -3.50 7.44 -10.38
N CYS A 178 -2.46 6.59 -10.42
CA CYS A 178 -1.38 6.71 -11.40
C CYS A 178 -1.89 6.47 -12.84
N ILE A 179 -2.68 5.41 -13.04
CA ILE A 179 -3.31 5.08 -14.33
C ILE A 179 -4.19 6.23 -14.81
N GLU A 180 -5.02 6.80 -13.92
CA GLU A 180 -5.84 7.95 -14.27
C GLU A 180 -5.03 9.18 -14.69
N SER A 181 -3.97 9.49 -13.95
CA SER A 181 -3.08 10.61 -14.26
C SER A 181 -2.40 10.42 -15.63
N LEU A 182 -1.85 9.23 -15.89
CA LEU A 182 -1.22 8.89 -17.16
C LEU A 182 -2.21 8.93 -18.33
N HIS A 183 -3.42 8.40 -18.14
CA HIS A 183 -4.47 8.44 -19.16
C HIS A 183 -4.83 9.90 -19.51
N ARG A 184 -5.00 10.77 -18.51
CA ARG A 184 -5.23 12.22 -18.75
C ARG A 184 -4.08 12.84 -19.54
N VAL A 185 -2.82 12.52 -19.22
CA VAL A 185 -1.63 13.00 -19.93
C VAL A 185 -1.62 12.55 -21.40
N ILE A 186 -1.92 11.28 -21.67
CA ILE A 186 -1.93 10.70 -23.02
C ILE A 186 -2.98 11.37 -23.90
N CYS A 187 -4.16 11.62 -23.34
CA CYS A 187 -5.29 12.24 -24.03
C CYS A 187 -5.16 13.75 -24.26
N GLN A 188 -4.14 14.42 -23.70
CA GLN A 188 -3.90 15.84 -23.97
C GLN A 188 -3.50 16.05 -25.45
N PRO A 189 -3.99 17.12 -26.10
CA PRO A 189 -3.59 17.47 -27.46
C PRO A 189 -2.11 17.87 -27.49
N VAL A 190 -1.38 17.37 -28.47
CA VAL A 190 0.07 17.63 -28.58
C VAL A 190 0.34 18.90 -29.37
N ILE A 191 1.31 19.69 -28.93
CA ILE A 191 1.70 20.95 -29.57
C ILE A 191 2.60 20.75 -30.81
N ASP A 192 3.35 19.65 -30.91
CA ASP A 192 4.40 19.42 -31.92
C ASP A 192 3.98 18.45 -33.05
N ALA A 193 2.70 18.08 -33.12
CA ALA A 193 2.18 17.05 -34.02
C ALA A 193 1.06 17.52 -34.97
N TYR A 194 1.02 18.81 -35.32
CA TYR A 194 -0.03 19.33 -36.21
C TYR A 194 0.02 18.71 -37.62
N PRO A 195 -1.12 18.26 -38.20
CA PRO A 195 -2.49 18.38 -37.70
C PRO A 195 -2.96 17.23 -36.79
N ASN A 196 -2.20 16.14 -36.68
CA ASN A 196 -2.55 14.94 -35.92
C ASN A 196 -2.21 15.08 -34.42
N MET A 197 -2.85 16.05 -33.75
CA MET A 197 -2.60 16.40 -32.36
C MET A 197 -3.19 15.39 -31.35
N TRP A 198 -4.13 14.55 -31.78
CA TRP A 198 -4.83 13.57 -30.95
C TRP A 198 -4.08 12.23 -30.91
N PRO A 199 -4.22 11.44 -29.83
CA PRO A 199 -3.55 10.16 -29.74
C PRO A 199 -4.21 9.12 -30.66
N ASP A 200 -3.40 8.35 -31.37
CA ASP A 200 -3.80 7.07 -31.95
C ASP A 200 -3.26 5.96 -31.03
N LEU A 201 -4.14 5.37 -30.22
CA LEU A 201 -3.75 4.43 -29.17
C LEU A 201 -3.80 2.98 -29.69
N PRO A 202 -2.73 2.20 -29.47
CA PRO A 202 -2.78 0.74 -29.64
C PRO A 202 -3.95 0.13 -28.86
N PRO A 203 -4.56 -0.97 -29.33
CA PRO A 203 -5.71 -1.61 -28.68
C PRO A 203 -5.47 -1.90 -27.18
N ASP A 204 -4.25 -2.30 -26.83
CA ASP A 204 -3.88 -2.65 -25.46
C ASP A 204 -3.88 -1.46 -24.48
N LEU A 205 -3.86 -0.23 -25.00
CA LEU A 205 -3.92 1.01 -24.20
C LEU A 205 -5.30 1.68 -24.24
N GLN A 206 -6.27 1.09 -24.95
CA GLN A 206 -7.66 1.56 -25.01
C GLN A 206 -8.43 1.06 -23.78
N ILE A 207 -8.08 1.60 -22.61
CA ILE A 207 -8.67 1.20 -21.33
C ILE A 207 -9.99 1.93 -21.04
N ASP A 208 -10.89 1.26 -20.33
CA ASP A 208 -12.08 1.86 -19.75
C ASP A 208 -11.72 2.55 -18.42
N ILE A 209 -11.61 3.88 -18.46
CA ILE A 209 -11.17 4.69 -17.31
C ILE A 209 -12.10 4.58 -16.10
N SER A 210 -13.39 4.26 -16.31
CA SER A 210 -14.36 4.13 -15.22
C SER A 210 -13.99 3.02 -14.23
N ARG A 211 -13.23 2.02 -14.68
CA ARG A 211 -12.72 0.92 -13.85
C ARG A 211 -11.71 1.38 -12.79
N TYR A 212 -11.06 2.51 -13.01
CA TYR A 212 -10.00 3.00 -12.11
C TYR A 212 -10.52 3.95 -11.03
N GLN A 213 -11.77 4.42 -11.15
CA GLN A 213 -12.40 5.38 -10.22
C GLN A 213 -12.92 4.77 -8.90
N HIS A 214 -12.59 3.51 -8.62
CA HIS A 214 -13.08 2.75 -7.46
C HIS A 214 -12.26 2.94 -6.17
N GLY A 215 -11.43 3.99 -6.08
CA GLY A 215 -10.56 4.24 -4.93
C GLY A 215 -11.32 4.26 -3.59
N ARG A 216 -12.54 4.80 -3.56
CA ARG A 216 -13.37 4.86 -2.34
C ARG A 216 -13.73 3.48 -1.80
N VAL A 217 -13.96 2.50 -2.67
CA VAL A 217 -14.29 1.12 -2.26
C VAL A 217 -13.10 0.50 -1.53
N PHE A 218 -11.90 0.61 -2.12
CA PHE A 218 -10.68 0.12 -1.47
C PHE A 218 -10.36 0.84 -0.16
N ALA A 219 -10.60 2.15 -0.08
CA ALA A 219 -10.41 2.89 1.17
C ALA A 219 -11.40 2.45 2.26
N ALA A 220 -12.64 2.15 1.88
CA ALA A 220 -13.62 1.59 2.80
C ALA A 220 -13.19 0.19 3.26
N ASP A 221 -12.73 -0.67 2.35
CA ASP A 221 -12.24 -2.02 2.69
C ASP A 221 -11.04 -1.97 3.66
N ILE A 222 -10.12 -1.01 3.46
CA ILE A 222 -9.05 -0.73 4.43
C ILE A 222 -9.67 -0.45 5.80
N CYS A 223 -10.57 0.53 5.89
CA CYS A 223 -11.16 0.94 7.17
C CYS A 223 -11.89 -0.21 7.87
N ARG A 224 -12.65 -1.00 7.11
CA ARG A 224 -13.39 -2.16 7.62
C ARG A 224 -12.47 -3.22 8.22
N GLY A 225 -11.25 -3.36 7.72
CA GLY A 225 -10.28 -4.35 8.21
C GLY A 225 -9.30 -3.86 9.29
N LEU A 226 -9.15 -2.55 9.47
CA LEU A 226 -8.10 -1.97 10.32
C LEU A 226 -8.14 -2.47 11.77
N ASP A 227 -9.33 -2.56 12.38
CA ASP A 227 -9.49 -3.00 13.78
C ASP A 227 -9.13 -4.46 13.99
N SER A 228 -9.63 -5.36 13.13
CA SER A 228 -9.28 -6.78 13.21
C SER A 228 -7.78 -7.00 13.07
N VAL A 229 -7.11 -6.26 12.19
CA VAL A 229 -5.65 -6.38 12.05
C VAL A 229 -4.92 -5.79 13.26
N LEU A 230 -5.37 -4.66 13.81
CA LEU A 230 -4.78 -4.06 15.01
C LEU A 230 -4.81 -5.01 16.21
N ASP A 231 -5.89 -5.77 16.36
CA ASP A 231 -6.04 -6.74 17.44
C ASP A 231 -5.10 -7.94 17.27
N ASN A 232 -4.95 -8.43 16.04
CA ASN A 232 -4.23 -9.66 15.73
C ASN A 232 -2.76 -9.48 15.32
N THR A 233 -2.29 -8.25 15.08
CA THR A 233 -0.91 -8.00 14.65
C THR A 233 0.04 -7.74 15.81
N VAL A 234 1.29 -8.19 15.64
CA VAL A 234 2.44 -7.81 16.49
C VAL A 234 3.24 -6.63 15.92
N GLN A 235 2.85 -6.15 14.73
CA GLN A 235 3.47 -5.02 14.01
C GLN A 235 2.43 -3.93 13.73
N PRO A 236 2.00 -3.17 14.75
CA PRO A 236 1.00 -2.12 14.56
C PRO A 236 1.50 -1.01 13.63
N ASP A 237 2.80 -0.75 13.56
CA ASP A 237 3.45 0.21 12.67
C ASP A 237 3.09 -0.01 11.19
N MET A 238 2.89 -1.26 10.77
CA MET A 238 2.51 -1.59 9.39
C MET A 238 1.10 -1.08 9.01
N LEU A 239 0.25 -0.72 9.98
CA LEU A 239 -1.08 -0.17 9.72
C LEU A 239 -1.06 1.32 9.35
N ILE A 240 0.05 2.01 9.64
CA ILE A 240 0.16 3.45 9.41
C ILE A 240 0.00 3.79 7.93
N THR A 241 0.68 3.05 7.05
CA THR A 241 0.70 3.31 5.60
C THR A 241 -0.69 3.15 4.96
N PRO A 242 -1.38 1.99 5.06
CA PRO A 242 -2.71 1.83 4.48
C PRO A 242 -3.73 2.79 5.09
N MET A 243 -3.68 3.05 6.42
CA MET A 243 -4.53 4.05 7.07
C MET A 243 -4.31 5.45 6.48
N THR A 244 -3.06 5.84 6.25
CA THR A 244 -2.73 7.18 5.73
C THR A 244 -3.21 7.35 4.30
N VAL A 245 -3.03 6.34 3.44
CA VAL A 245 -3.52 6.37 2.05
C VAL A 245 -5.05 6.51 2.01
N ALA A 246 -5.78 5.73 2.83
CA ALA A 246 -7.23 5.86 2.93
C ALA A 246 -7.64 7.27 3.41
N ALA A 247 -6.97 7.80 4.44
CA ALA A 247 -7.26 9.13 4.98
C ALA A 247 -7.01 10.23 3.94
N ASP A 248 -5.91 10.16 3.19
CA ASP A 248 -5.58 11.13 2.15
C ASP A 248 -6.60 11.11 1.01
N LEU A 249 -7.05 9.92 0.60
CA LEU A 249 -8.10 9.79 -0.40
C LEU A 249 -9.42 10.43 0.09
N TYR A 250 -9.86 10.14 1.31
CA TYR A 250 -11.08 10.76 1.84
C TYR A 250 -10.96 12.28 2.00
N ARG A 251 -9.77 12.80 2.33
CA ARG A 251 -9.51 14.25 2.33
C ARG A 251 -9.63 14.86 0.94
N GLU A 252 -9.13 14.19 -0.10
CA GLU A 252 -9.27 14.62 -1.49
C GLU A 252 -10.75 14.63 -1.93
N ILE A 253 -11.50 13.57 -1.58
CA ILE A 253 -12.94 13.49 -1.82
C ILE A 253 -13.66 14.63 -1.10
N ASN A 254 -13.37 14.87 0.18
CA ASN A 254 -13.99 15.94 0.94
C ASN A 254 -13.67 17.32 0.37
N ALA A 255 -12.43 17.55 -0.07
CA ALA A 255 -12.05 18.81 -0.72
C ALA A 255 -12.80 19.05 -2.04
N THR A 256 -13.12 17.98 -2.78
CA THR A 256 -13.75 18.07 -4.11
C THR A 256 -15.28 18.08 -4.05
N SER A 257 -15.88 17.30 -3.15
CA SER A 257 -17.33 17.05 -3.11
C SER A 257 -17.99 17.20 -1.74
N GLN A 258 -17.25 17.63 -0.70
CA GLN A 258 -17.74 17.74 0.68
C GLN A 258 -18.31 16.42 1.25
N ASP A 259 -17.82 15.29 0.75
CA ASP A 259 -18.18 13.92 1.18
C ASP A 259 -16.97 13.26 1.87
N GLY A 260 -17.17 12.19 2.64
CA GLY A 260 -16.08 11.45 3.29
C GLY A 260 -15.69 11.96 4.68
N LEU A 261 -16.40 12.96 5.23
CA LEU A 261 -16.09 13.55 6.54
C LEU A 261 -16.17 12.52 7.69
N MET A 262 -17.17 11.63 7.65
CA MET A 262 -17.36 10.62 8.69
C MET A 262 -16.22 9.59 8.68
N GLU A 263 -15.76 9.19 7.50
CA GLU A 263 -14.62 8.30 7.31
C GLU A 263 -13.32 8.93 7.81
N ILE A 264 -13.10 10.23 7.56
CA ILE A 264 -11.96 10.99 8.12
C ILE A 264 -12.01 10.96 9.66
N MET A 265 -13.14 11.29 10.26
CA MET A 265 -13.29 11.29 11.72
C MET A 265 -13.07 9.90 12.32
N TRP A 266 -13.55 8.85 11.65
CA TRP A 266 -13.34 7.47 12.08
C TRP A 266 -11.84 7.09 12.03
N LEU A 267 -11.14 7.46 10.95
CA LEU A 267 -9.69 7.21 10.81
C LEU A 267 -8.86 7.98 11.84
N ASP A 268 -9.26 9.20 12.21
CA ASP A 268 -8.60 9.97 13.27
C ASP A 268 -8.80 9.33 14.66
N ASN A 269 -9.96 8.74 14.93
CA ASN A 269 -10.18 7.94 16.13
C ASN A 269 -9.34 6.65 16.10
N PHE A 270 -9.33 5.93 14.97
CA PHE A 270 -8.49 4.74 14.81
C PHE A 270 -7.01 5.03 15.06
N ARG A 271 -6.49 6.18 14.60
CA ARG A 271 -5.11 6.61 14.88
C ARG A 271 -4.79 6.65 16.38
N SER A 272 -5.74 7.05 17.22
CA SER A 272 -5.54 7.09 18.68
C SER A 272 -5.38 5.67 19.24
N ARG A 273 -6.23 4.73 18.81
CA ARG A 273 -6.14 3.29 19.18
C ARG A 273 -4.83 2.66 18.70
N LEU A 274 -4.37 3.04 17.52
CA LEU A 274 -3.09 2.59 16.96
C LEU A 274 -1.90 3.03 17.83
N VAL A 275 -1.89 4.28 18.28
CA VAL A 275 -0.85 4.81 19.19
C VAL A 275 -0.86 4.07 20.52
N GLU A 276 -2.04 3.82 21.10
CA GLU A 276 -2.19 3.07 22.34
C GLU A 276 -1.63 1.65 22.22
N LYS A 277 -1.96 0.92 21.14
CA LYS A 277 -1.40 -0.41 20.86
C LYS A 277 0.12 -0.36 20.71
N GLY A 278 0.65 0.64 20.00
CA GLY A 278 2.09 0.84 19.83
C GLY A 278 2.82 1.04 21.17
N GLN A 279 2.27 1.88 22.05
CA GLN A 279 2.80 2.11 23.40
C GLN A 279 2.72 0.83 24.25
N HIS A 280 1.63 0.08 24.15
CA HIS A 280 1.48 -1.19 24.85
C HIS A 280 2.55 -2.20 24.43
N VAL A 281 2.77 -2.40 23.12
CA VAL A 281 3.79 -3.31 22.59
C VAL A 281 5.19 -2.87 23.05
N ALA A 282 5.51 -1.57 22.97
CA ALA A 282 6.80 -1.05 23.44
C ALA A 282 7.00 -1.28 24.95
N GLY A 283 5.96 -1.07 25.75
CA GLY A 283 5.98 -1.32 27.19
C GLY A 283 6.19 -2.79 27.55
N VAL A 284 5.61 -3.73 26.79
CA VAL A 284 5.85 -5.17 26.96
C VAL A 284 7.32 -5.51 26.66
N LEU A 285 7.87 -5.00 25.56
CA LEU A 285 9.25 -5.27 25.15
C LEU A 285 10.28 -4.72 26.15
N GLN A 286 10.02 -3.56 26.77
CA GLN A 286 10.88 -2.97 27.78
C GLN A 286 10.87 -3.74 29.11
N ARG A 287 9.77 -4.43 29.44
CA ARG A 287 9.64 -5.23 30.67
C ARG A 287 10.29 -6.61 30.57
N GLN A 288 10.55 -7.09 29.35
CA GLN A 288 11.23 -8.36 29.13
C GLN A 288 12.73 -8.23 29.46
N ARG A 289 13.24 -9.09 30.35
CA ARG A 289 14.67 -9.25 30.56
C ARG A 289 15.21 -10.14 29.46
N TRP A 290 15.81 -9.55 28.44
CA TRP A 290 16.45 -10.25 27.33
C TRP A 290 17.76 -10.94 27.80
N ALA A 291 17.62 -11.96 28.63
CA ALA A 291 18.70 -12.88 28.93
C ALA A 291 18.64 -14.04 27.93
N GLU A 292 19.71 -14.18 27.12
CA GLU A 292 20.03 -15.36 26.32
C GLU A 292 19.06 -15.71 25.17
N VAL A 293 19.14 -14.96 24.06
CA VAL A 293 18.78 -15.46 22.71
C VAL A 293 20.02 -15.54 21.80
N ALA A 294 21.22 -15.32 22.34
CA ALA A 294 22.48 -15.37 21.60
C ALA A 294 23.07 -16.79 21.47
N SER A 295 22.33 -17.84 21.86
CA SER A 295 22.80 -19.22 21.86
C SER A 295 21.90 -20.18 21.07
N PHE A 296 21.43 -19.79 19.88
CA PHE A 296 20.86 -20.71 18.88
C PHE A 296 21.14 -20.24 17.46
#